data_AF-A0A0C9Y316-F1
#
_entry.id   AF-A0A0C9Y316-F1
#
_cell.length_a   1.000
_cell.length_b   1.000
_cell.length_c   1.000
_cell.angle_alpha   90.00
_cell.angle_beta   90.00
_cell.angle_gamma   90.00
#
_symmetry.space_group_name_H-M   'P 1'
#
loop_
_entity.id
_entity.type
_entity.pdbx_description
1 polymer ?
#
loop_
_entity_poly.entity_id
_entity_poly.type
_entity_poly.pdbx_seq_one_letter_code
_entity_poly.pdbx_strand_id
1 'polypeptide(L)'
;VVNTFHRFAHNHMCQLENHPLYQVGFSNEDLETCERVFSSSNNMAPLICHTSEFHWKQFLDLHFSQWDLDKYLELSQFLYNNYKQALCIIQTNLTELEQSKHSKDVTDNDFESWHWEELKYLKQCAGESDANSIVVQYIELLEKL
;
A
#
# COMPACT_ATOMS: atom_id res chain seq x y z
N VAL A 1 -2.95 7.53 -1.24
CA VAL A 1 -2.00 6.50 -0.74
C VAL A 1 -2.80 5.44 -0.01
N VAL A 2 -2.56 4.17 -0.30
CA VAL A 2 -3.19 3.01 0.38
C VAL A 2 -2.05 2.19 0.96
N ASN A 3 -2.24 1.61 2.14
CA ASN A 3 -1.24 0.77 2.79
C ASN A 3 -0.80 -0.40 1.90
N THR A 4 0.39 -0.92 2.18
CA THR A 4 1.06 -1.94 1.36
C THR A 4 0.25 -3.23 1.30
N PHE A 5 -0.43 -3.61 2.38
CA PHE A 5 -1.22 -4.85 2.43
C PHE A 5 -2.56 -4.78 1.68
N HIS A 6 -3.37 -3.73 1.84
CA HIS A 6 -4.69 -3.71 1.19
C HIS A 6 -4.57 -3.57 -0.31
N ARG A 7 -3.53 -2.89 -0.74
CA ARG A 7 -3.35 -2.57 -2.13
C ARG A 7 -3.14 -3.80 -3.02
N PHE A 8 -2.43 -4.82 -2.58
CA PHE A 8 -2.28 -6.05 -3.37
C PHE A 8 -3.61 -6.80 -3.57
N ALA A 9 -4.62 -6.52 -2.73
CA ALA A 9 -5.99 -7.00 -2.90
C ALA A 9 -6.88 -6.09 -3.78
N HIS A 10 -6.43 -4.86 -4.09
CA HIS A 10 -7.09 -3.96 -5.03
C HIS A 10 -6.67 -4.26 -6.48
N ASN A 11 -7.37 -3.64 -7.44
CA ASN A 11 -7.01 -3.73 -8.85
C ASN A 11 -5.58 -3.18 -9.10
N HIS A 12 -4.90 -3.73 -10.10
CA HIS A 12 -3.52 -3.38 -10.42
C HIS A 12 -3.33 -1.90 -10.79
N MET A 13 -4.35 -1.27 -11.40
CA MET A 13 -4.31 0.16 -11.71
C MET A 13 -4.20 1.02 -10.44
N CYS A 14 -5.04 0.75 -9.43
CA CYS A 14 -4.96 1.43 -8.14
C CYS A 14 -3.63 1.18 -7.44
N GLN A 15 -3.05 -0.03 -7.64
CA GLN A 15 -1.73 -0.38 -7.14
C GLN A 15 -0.67 0.59 -7.66
N LEU A 16 -0.59 0.77 -8.98
CA LEU A 16 0.41 1.67 -9.57
C LEU A 16 0.24 3.11 -9.05
N GLU A 17 -0.99 3.63 -8.98
CA GLU A 17 -1.19 5.05 -8.65
C GLU A 17 -0.90 5.41 -7.20
N ASN A 18 -1.19 4.51 -6.27
CA ASN A 18 -1.24 4.90 -4.86
C ASN A 18 -0.07 4.35 -4.02
N HIS A 19 0.82 3.46 -4.53
CA HIS A 19 1.60 2.54 -3.67
C HIS A 19 2.72 3.27 -3.00
N PRO A 20 2.94 3.05 -1.68
CA PRO A 20 4.16 3.49 -1.03
C PRO A 20 5.43 3.20 -1.85
N LEU A 21 5.50 2.05 -2.53
CA LEU A 21 6.61 1.67 -3.40
C LEU A 21 6.83 2.65 -4.56
N TYR A 22 5.77 3.18 -5.15
CA TYR A 22 5.81 4.11 -6.28
C TYR A 22 5.71 5.57 -5.84
N GLN A 23 5.70 5.84 -4.53
CA GLN A 23 5.56 7.18 -3.98
C GLN A 23 6.81 7.59 -3.21
N VAL A 24 7.40 8.70 -3.66
CA VAL A 24 8.58 9.27 -3.01
C VAL A 24 8.22 9.78 -1.62
N GLY A 25 9.04 9.42 -0.62
CA GLY A 25 8.94 9.93 0.75
C GLY A 25 8.43 8.93 1.79
N PHE A 26 7.91 7.77 1.38
CA PHE A 26 7.39 6.77 2.32
C PHE A 26 8.44 5.78 2.85
N SER A 27 9.66 5.76 2.29
CA SER A 27 10.71 4.79 2.71
C SER A 27 10.16 3.35 2.71
N ASN A 28 10.54 2.52 3.68
CA ASN A 28 10.04 1.15 3.88
C ASN A 28 8.73 1.11 4.69
N GLU A 29 7.98 2.21 4.77
CA GLU A 29 6.73 2.26 5.53
C GLU A 29 5.63 1.43 4.86
N ASP A 30 4.92 0.63 5.67
CA ASP A 30 3.79 -0.16 5.19
C ASP A 30 2.45 0.59 5.27
N LEU A 31 2.40 1.70 6.01
CA LEU A 31 1.23 2.53 6.31
C LEU A 31 0.10 1.77 7.02
N GLU A 32 0.42 0.71 7.74
CA GLU A 32 -0.56 -0.04 8.55
C GLU A 32 -0.81 0.58 9.92
N THR A 33 -0.10 1.64 10.28
CA THR A 33 -0.22 2.27 11.61
C THR A 33 -1.68 2.61 11.94
N CYS A 34 -2.47 3.10 10.97
CA CYS A 34 -3.90 3.36 11.19
C CYS A 34 -4.67 2.10 11.60
N GLU A 35 -4.46 0.97 10.92
CA GLU A 35 -5.12 -0.29 11.27
C GLU A 35 -4.69 -0.80 12.63
N ARG A 36 -3.40 -0.71 12.95
CA ARG A 36 -2.84 -1.10 14.25
C ARG A 36 -3.44 -0.26 15.38
N VAL A 37 -3.60 1.05 15.16
CA VAL A 37 -4.25 1.99 16.10
C VAL A 37 -5.71 1.59 16.34
N PHE A 38 -6.50 1.44 15.28
CA PHE A 38 -7.92 1.11 15.41
C PHE A 38 -8.13 -0.28 16.01
N SER A 39 -7.30 -1.24 15.62
CA SER A 39 -7.30 -2.59 16.22
C SER A 39 -7.00 -2.53 17.71
N SER A 40 -5.99 -1.77 18.14
CA SER A 40 -5.66 -1.55 19.56
C SER A 40 -6.83 -0.91 20.33
N SER A 41 -7.55 0.03 19.70
CA SER A 41 -8.68 0.72 20.33
C SER A 41 -9.84 -0.22 20.67
N ASN A 42 -9.97 -1.37 19.99
CA ASN A 42 -10.98 -2.38 20.32
C ASN A 42 -10.81 -2.95 21.74
N ASN A 43 -9.60 -2.88 22.32
CA ASN A 43 -9.36 -3.26 23.71
C ASN A 43 -10.16 -2.41 24.71
N MET A 44 -10.61 -1.20 24.30
CA MET A 44 -11.45 -0.34 25.13
C MET A 44 -12.92 -0.75 25.11
N ALA A 45 -13.36 -1.58 24.18
CA ALA A 45 -14.76 -1.97 24.02
C ALA A 45 -15.40 -2.50 25.33
N PRO A 46 -14.76 -3.39 26.12
CA PRO A 46 -15.34 -3.86 27.38
C PRO A 46 -15.45 -2.76 28.44
N LEU A 47 -14.51 -1.80 28.44
CA LEU A 47 -14.50 -0.69 29.39
C LEU A 47 -15.60 0.32 29.06
N ILE A 48 -15.86 0.59 27.79
CA ILE A 48 -16.82 1.62 27.39
C ILE A 48 -18.27 1.14 27.41
N CYS A 49 -18.53 -0.14 27.13
CA CYS A 49 -19.87 -0.71 26.88
C CYS A 49 -20.90 -0.43 28.00
N HIS A 50 -20.44 -0.34 29.25
CA HIS A 50 -21.31 -0.17 30.42
C HIS A 50 -21.02 1.12 31.21
N THR A 51 -20.34 2.09 30.61
CA THR A 51 -19.95 3.32 31.30
C THR A 51 -20.77 4.52 30.86
N SER A 52 -20.77 5.57 31.69
CA SER A 52 -21.42 6.84 31.35
C SER A 52 -20.72 7.53 30.18
N GLU A 53 -21.41 8.49 29.56
CA GLU A 53 -20.85 9.27 28.46
C GLU A 53 -19.59 10.07 28.86
N PHE A 54 -19.41 10.34 30.14
CA PHE A 54 -18.20 10.98 30.63
C PHE A 54 -17.02 9.99 30.67
N HIS A 55 -17.24 8.79 31.19
CA HIS A 55 -16.17 7.82 31.42
C HIS A 55 -15.67 7.14 30.15
N TRP A 56 -16.54 6.79 29.19
CA TRP A 56 -16.04 6.23 27.92
C TRP A 56 -15.13 7.21 27.16
N LYS A 57 -15.43 8.52 27.19
CA LYS A 57 -14.56 9.57 26.63
C LYS A 57 -13.22 9.62 27.34
N GLN A 58 -13.21 9.55 28.69
CA GLN A 58 -11.96 9.48 29.45
C GLN A 58 -11.13 8.23 29.11
N PHE A 59 -11.76 7.06 28.95
CA PHE A 59 -11.03 5.83 28.59
C PHE A 59 -10.41 5.91 27.20
N LEU A 60 -11.14 6.45 26.21
CA LEU A 60 -10.60 6.67 24.87
C LEU A 60 -9.44 7.68 24.87
N ASP A 61 -9.61 8.81 25.57
CA ASP A 61 -8.57 9.84 25.69
C ASP A 61 -7.28 9.30 26.32
N LEU A 62 -7.40 8.56 27.43
CA LEU A 62 -6.28 7.90 28.08
C LEU A 62 -5.60 6.87 27.17
N HIS A 63 -6.39 6.07 26.45
CA HIS A 63 -5.87 5.07 25.52
C HIS A 63 -5.01 5.72 24.42
N PHE A 64 -5.54 6.74 23.74
CA PHE A 64 -4.80 7.39 22.65
C PHE A 64 -3.63 8.22 23.16
N SER A 65 -3.74 8.84 24.33
CA SER A 65 -2.62 9.54 24.97
C SER A 65 -1.48 8.58 25.31
N GLN A 66 -1.78 7.42 25.89
CA GLN A 66 -0.76 6.41 26.19
C GLN A 66 -0.16 5.86 24.89
N TRP A 67 -1.00 5.55 23.90
CA TRP A 67 -0.53 5.06 22.61
C TRP A 67 0.44 6.04 21.93
N ASP A 68 0.14 7.33 21.93
CA ASP A 68 1.02 8.36 21.36
C ASP A 68 2.37 8.43 22.08
N LEU A 69 2.36 8.38 23.42
CA LEU A 69 3.58 8.34 24.22
C LEU A 69 4.43 7.10 23.90
N ASP A 70 3.81 5.92 23.83
CA ASP A 70 4.51 4.68 23.50
C ASP A 70 5.13 4.76 22.10
N LYS A 71 4.41 5.32 21.12
CA LYS A 71 4.94 5.50 19.76
C LYS A 71 6.06 6.50 19.69
N TYR A 72 5.97 7.58 20.45
CA TYR A 72 7.05 8.55 20.54
C TYR A 72 8.32 7.94 21.14
N LEU A 73 8.19 7.09 22.17
CA LEU A 73 9.31 6.36 22.77
C LEU A 73 9.93 5.36 21.78
N GLU A 74 9.11 4.67 20.99
CA GLU A 74 9.55 3.70 19.98
C GLU A 74 10.12 4.34 18.71
N LEU A 75 9.83 5.62 18.44
CA LEU A 75 10.13 6.31 17.18
C LEU A 75 11.60 6.24 16.79
N SER A 76 12.51 6.44 17.75
CA SER A 76 13.95 6.43 17.48
C SER A 76 14.44 5.04 17.02
N GLN A 77 13.97 3.98 17.70
CA GLN A 77 14.30 2.60 17.37
C GLN A 77 13.69 2.20 16.03
N PHE A 78 12.46 2.63 15.77
CA PHE A 78 11.77 2.41 14.50
C PHE A 78 12.55 3.01 13.32
N LEU A 79 12.92 4.29 13.40
CA LEU A 79 13.71 4.98 12.37
C LEU A 79 15.08 4.33 12.17
N TYR A 80 15.77 3.99 13.27
CA TYR A 80 17.07 3.33 13.20
C TYR A 80 16.99 1.96 12.51
N ASN A 81 15.99 1.15 12.84
CA ASN A 81 15.77 -0.16 12.23
C ASN A 81 15.46 -0.05 10.74
N ASN A 82 14.58 0.87 10.35
CA ASN A 82 14.24 1.11 8.95
C ASN A 82 15.47 1.56 8.14
N TYR A 83 16.28 2.47 8.71
CA TYR A 83 17.51 2.91 8.07
C TYR A 83 18.50 1.76 7.86
N LYS A 84 18.73 0.94 8.90
CA LYS A 84 19.60 -0.23 8.80
C LYS A 84 19.09 -1.24 7.77
N GLN A 85 17.77 -1.45 7.73
CA GLN A 85 17.15 -2.34 6.77
C GLN A 85 17.33 -1.82 5.33
N ALA A 86 17.12 -0.53 5.08
CA ALA A 86 17.33 0.09 3.78
C ALA A 86 18.77 -0.07 3.30
N LEU A 87 19.76 0.18 4.18
CA LEU A 87 21.18 -0.04 3.85
C LEU A 87 21.46 -1.51 3.51
N CYS A 88 20.90 -2.45 4.26
CA CYS A 88 21.04 -3.88 4.00
C CYS A 88 20.47 -4.25 2.63
N ILE A 89 19.25 -3.81 2.30
CA ILE A 89 18.60 -4.05 1.01
C ILE A 89 19.45 -3.53 -0.14
N ILE A 90 19.97 -2.29 -0.02
CA ILE A 90 20.85 -1.70 -1.03
C ILE A 90 22.11 -2.55 -1.18
N GLN A 91 22.78 -2.88 -0.07
CA GLN A 91 24.02 -3.65 -0.12
C GLN A 91 23.83 -5.05 -0.73
N THR A 92 22.74 -5.74 -0.37
CA THR A 92 22.46 -7.11 -0.82
C THR A 92 22.06 -7.13 -2.31
N ASN A 93 21.20 -6.20 -2.74
CA ASN A 93 20.57 -6.30 -4.05
C ASN A 93 21.31 -5.54 -5.15
N LEU A 94 22.20 -4.59 -4.82
CA LEU A 94 22.86 -3.74 -5.83
C LEU A 94 23.68 -4.56 -6.82
N THR A 95 24.40 -5.59 -6.37
CA THR A 95 25.21 -6.43 -7.27
C THR A 95 24.34 -7.18 -8.28
N GLU A 96 23.24 -7.78 -7.82
CA GLU A 96 22.30 -8.53 -8.68
C GLU A 96 21.54 -7.59 -9.62
N LEU A 97 21.20 -6.39 -9.14
CA LEU A 97 20.55 -5.35 -9.92
C LEU A 97 21.45 -4.88 -11.06
N GLU A 98 22.72 -4.56 -10.78
CA GLU A 98 23.67 -4.10 -11.81
C GLU A 98 23.97 -5.20 -12.84
N GLN A 99 24.09 -6.46 -12.40
CA GLN A 99 24.21 -7.60 -13.33
C GLN A 99 22.96 -7.75 -14.22
N SER A 100 21.77 -7.58 -13.64
CA SER A 100 20.51 -7.64 -14.38
C SER A 100 20.37 -6.48 -15.37
N LYS A 101 20.77 -5.27 -14.98
CA LYS A 101 20.82 -4.09 -15.86
C LYS A 101 21.74 -4.32 -17.04
N HIS A 102 22.97 -4.77 -16.80
CA HIS A 102 23.94 -5.05 -17.86
C HIS A 102 23.49 -6.18 -18.80
N SER A 103 22.91 -7.25 -18.27
CA SER A 103 22.48 -8.40 -19.10
C SER A 103 21.26 -8.09 -19.97
N LYS A 104 20.40 -7.16 -19.55
CA LYS A 104 19.17 -6.79 -20.27
C LYS A 104 19.27 -5.45 -21.00
N ASP A 105 20.41 -4.76 -20.89
CA ASP A 105 20.63 -3.39 -21.41
C ASP A 105 19.56 -2.40 -20.90
N VAL A 106 19.31 -2.44 -19.59
CA VAL A 106 18.27 -1.65 -18.91
C VAL A 106 18.93 -0.58 -18.04
N THR A 107 18.36 0.61 -18.05
CA THR A 107 18.77 1.77 -17.26
C THR A 107 17.77 2.05 -16.13
N ASP A 108 18.16 2.89 -15.16
CA ASP A 108 17.24 3.27 -14.09
C ASP A 108 16.00 4.02 -14.60
N ASN A 109 16.15 4.77 -15.69
CA ASN A 109 15.05 5.50 -16.33
C ASN A 109 13.99 4.56 -16.93
N ASP A 110 14.36 3.33 -17.29
CA ASP A 110 13.42 2.34 -17.80
C ASP A 110 12.48 1.84 -16.69
N PHE A 111 12.96 1.69 -15.45
CA PHE A 111 12.07 1.33 -14.33
C PHE A 111 11.01 2.40 -14.08
N GLU A 112 11.40 3.67 -14.16
CA GLU A 112 10.46 4.79 -14.03
C GLU A 112 9.49 4.85 -15.20
N SER A 113 9.96 4.64 -16.44
CA SER A 113 9.08 4.66 -17.62
C SER A 113 8.09 3.50 -17.61
N TRP A 114 8.51 2.28 -17.26
CA TRP A 114 7.64 1.11 -17.21
C TRP A 114 6.46 1.30 -16.26
N HIS A 115 6.70 1.95 -15.12
CA HIS A 115 5.62 2.29 -14.19
C HIS A 115 4.52 3.14 -14.85
N TRP A 116 4.92 4.19 -15.59
CA TRP A 116 3.99 5.08 -16.29
C TRP A 116 3.34 4.43 -17.51
N GLU A 117 4.12 3.65 -18.27
CA GLU A 117 3.65 2.92 -19.44
C GLU A 117 2.59 1.88 -19.06
N GLU A 118 2.83 1.12 -18.00
CA GLU A 118 1.89 0.13 -17.50
C GLU A 118 0.60 0.79 -16.99
N LEU A 119 0.72 1.89 -16.24
CA LEU A 119 -0.44 2.65 -15.78
C LEU A 119 -1.27 3.18 -16.96
N LYS A 120 -0.60 3.70 -18.00
CA LYS A 120 -1.25 4.19 -19.22
C LYS A 120 -1.95 3.07 -19.98
N TYR A 121 -1.29 1.92 -20.13
CA TYR A 121 -1.86 0.73 -20.77
C TYR A 121 -3.13 0.28 -20.05
N LEU A 122 -3.09 0.12 -18.73
CA LEU A 122 -4.24 -0.32 -17.95
C LEU A 122 -5.41 0.67 -18.03
N LYS A 123 -5.13 1.98 -18.03
CA LYS A 123 -6.17 3.01 -18.21
C LYS A 123 -6.83 2.91 -19.57
N GLN A 124 -6.06 2.63 -20.62
CA GLN A 124 -6.59 2.44 -21.96
C GLN A 124 -7.41 1.14 -22.09
N CYS A 125 -6.99 0.06 -21.42
CA CYS A 125 -7.71 -1.21 -21.40
C CYS A 125 -9.00 -1.19 -20.57
N ALA A 126 -9.07 -0.36 -19.52
CA ALA A 126 -10.25 -0.25 -18.67
C ALA A 126 -11.45 0.41 -19.38
N GLY A 127 -11.20 1.16 -20.45
CA GLY A 127 -12.26 1.51 -21.39
C GLY A 127 -12.56 0.30 -22.26
N GLU A 128 -13.66 -0.42 -21.98
CA GLU A 128 -14.18 -1.41 -22.94
C GLU A 128 -14.28 -0.73 -24.31
N SER A 129 -13.60 -1.29 -25.31
CA SER A 129 -13.87 -0.85 -26.67
C SER A 129 -15.28 -1.30 -27.02
N ASP A 130 -16.12 -0.40 -27.53
CA ASP A 130 -17.46 -0.74 -28.01
C ASP A 130 -17.42 -1.94 -28.97
N ALA A 131 -16.34 -2.09 -29.73
CA ALA A 131 -16.10 -3.23 -30.62
C ALA A 131 -16.03 -4.57 -29.87
N ASN A 132 -15.37 -4.65 -28.72
CA ASN A 132 -15.29 -5.88 -27.93
C ASN A 132 -16.65 -6.22 -27.31
N SER A 133 -17.39 -5.21 -26.83
CA SER A 133 -18.76 -5.40 -26.31
C SER A 133 -19.69 -5.93 -27.40
N ILE A 134 -19.62 -5.40 -28.62
CA ILE A 134 -20.41 -5.87 -29.77
C ILE A 134 -20.05 -7.32 -30.14
N VAL A 135 -18.77 -7.68 -30.14
CA VAL A 135 -18.33 -9.07 -30.46
C VAL A 135 -18.83 -10.05 -29.41
N VAL A 136 -18.76 -9.70 -28.12
CA VAL A 136 -19.29 -10.54 -27.03
C VAL A 136 -20.81 -10.70 -27.17
N GLN A 137 -21.54 -9.60 -27.39
CA GLN A 137 -22.99 -9.64 -27.60
C GLN A 137 -23.38 -10.47 -28.83
N TYR A 138 -22.59 -10.40 -29.92
CA TYR A 138 -22.82 -11.22 -31.11
C TYR A 138 -22.62 -12.72 -30.84
N ILE A 139 -21.57 -13.09 -30.09
CA ILE A 139 -21.32 -14.48 -29.70
C ILE A 139 -22.43 -14.99 -28.78
N GLU A 140 -22.85 -14.20 -27.79
CA GLU A 140 -23.97 -14.55 -26.89
C GLU A 140 -25.30 -14.73 -27.65
N LEU A 141 -25.52 -13.98 -28.73
CA LEU A 141 -26.68 -14.13 -29.60
C LEU A 141 -26.59 -15.40 -30.47
N LEU A 142 -25.39 -15.76 -30.94
CA LEU A 142 -25.17 -16.99 -31.70
C LEU A 142 -25.35 -18.25 -30.84
N GLU A 143 -24.97 -18.23 -29.55
CA GLU A 143 -25.17 -19.37 -28.65
C GLU A 143 -26.64 -19.62 -28.29
N LYS A 144 -27.52 -18.64 -28.51
CA LYS A 144 -28.97 -18.74 -28.25
C LYS A 144 -29.78 -19.22 -29.46
N LEU A 145 -29.13 -19.45 -30.60
CA LEU A 145 -29.72 -20.03 -31.82
C LEU A 145 -29.52 -21.55 -31.84
#